data_AF-A0A822F3Y1-F1
#
_entry.id   AF-A0A822F3Y1-F1
#
_cell.length_a   1.000
_cell.length_b   1.000
_cell.length_c   1.000
_cell.angle_alpha   90.00
_cell.angle_beta   90.00
_cell.angle_gamma   90.00
#
_symmetry.space_group_name_H-M   'P 1'
#
loop_
_entity.id
_entity.type
_entity.pdbx_description
1 polymer ?
#
loop_
_entity_poly.entity_id
_entity_poly.type
_entity_poly.pdbx_seq_one_letter_code
_entity_poly.pdbx_strand_id
1 'polypeptide(L)'
;MNFNLKAAGTLLSRAKQFTEEKLGQATDRTEYDENFEEMLARADRTKIWTERLTSHVETVLQPNINERLEEFILTKLDQKSLNKPNIYEQLGHCMCEAGNDFGPSTQYGSALIKCGQFHQKLGLAT
;
A
#
# COMPACT_ATOMS: atom_id res chain seq x y z
N MET A 1 36.82 63.96 15.53
CA MET A 1 35.88 63.53 14.47
C MET A 1 34.88 62.56 15.11
N ASN A 2 33.87 63.06 15.84
CA ASN A 2 32.84 62.24 16.50
C ASN A 2 31.55 62.27 15.68
N PHE A 3 31.65 61.85 14.44
CA PHE A 3 30.48 61.55 13.62
C PHE A 3 30.26 60.04 13.67
N ASN A 4 29.00 59.65 13.78
CA ASN A 4 28.45 58.37 13.34
C ASN A 4 28.17 57.23 14.35
N LEU A 5 28.45 57.33 15.65
CA LEU A 5 28.01 56.27 16.58
C LEU A 5 26.52 56.40 16.97
N LYS A 6 26.07 57.62 17.28
CA LYS A 6 24.65 57.90 17.60
C LYS A 6 23.75 57.76 16.37
N ALA A 7 24.21 58.19 15.20
CA ALA A 7 23.45 58.08 13.95
C ALA A 7 23.31 56.61 13.50
N ALA A 8 24.36 55.80 13.62
CA ALA A 8 24.29 54.36 13.36
C ALA A 8 23.35 53.64 14.33
N GLY A 9 23.35 53.99 15.62
CA GLY A 9 22.40 53.44 16.60
C GLY A 9 20.94 53.73 16.25
N THR A 10 20.63 54.96 15.80
CA THR A 10 19.28 55.32 15.35
C THR A 10 18.87 54.61 14.06
N LEU A 11 19.82 54.41 13.12
CA LEU A 11 19.56 53.66 11.88
C LEU A 11 19.32 52.17 12.14
N LEU A 12 20.11 51.55 13.03
CA LEU A 12 19.89 50.16 13.46
C LEU A 12 18.56 50.00 14.19
N SER A 13 18.18 50.95 15.04
CA SER A 13 16.87 50.94 15.71
C SER A 13 15.71 51.06 14.72
N ARG A 14 15.84 51.90 13.69
CA ARG A 14 14.84 52.00 12.61
C ARG A 14 14.80 50.75 11.74
N ALA A 15 15.95 50.15 11.44
CA ALA A 15 16.00 48.90 10.70
C ALA A 15 15.36 47.75 11.50
N LYS A 16 15.65 47.66 12.80
CA LYS A 16 15.01 46.71 13.73
C LYS A 16 13.50 46.91 13.78
N GLN A 17 13.04 48.15 13.95
CA GLN A 17 11.62 48.47 13.97
C GLN A 17 10.94 48.14 12.63
N PHE A 18 11.58 48.46 11.49
CA PHE A 18 11.05 48.13 10.17
C PHE A 18 10.97 46.61 9.95
N THR A 19 11.96 45.84 10.43
CA THR A 19 11.90 44.38 10.40
C THR A 19 10.85 43.83 11.35
N GLU A 20 10.67 44.41 12.54
CA GLU A 20 9.65 44.00 13.52
C GLU A 20 8.23 44.33 13.04
N GLU A 21 8.03 45.45 12.34
CA GLU A 21 6.72 45.82 11.76
C GLU A 21 6.42 44.99 10.50
N LYS A 22 7.44 44.64 9.69
CA LYS A 22 7.25 43.76 8.52
C LYS A 22 7.10 42.28 8.89
N LEU A 23 7.81 41.78 9.90
CA LEU A 23 7.58 40.42 10.44
C LEU A 23 6.32 40.39 11.30
N GLY A 24 6.04 41.43 12.08
CA GLY A 24 4.85 41.57 12.92
C GLY A 24 3.57 41.94 12.15
N GLN A 25 3.65 42.12 10.83
CA GLN A 25 2.49 42.05 9.92
C GLN A 25 2.38 40.68 9.24
N ALA A 26 3.44 39.87 9.27
CA ALA A 26 3.41 38.44 8.91
C ALA A 26 2.95 37.56 10.09
N THR A 27 2.40 38.17 11.15
CA THR A 27 1.63 37.48 12.21
C THR A 27 0.15 37.31 11.87
N ASP A 28 -0.29 37.79 10.70
CA ASP A 28 -1.28 37.01 9.95
C ASP A 28 -0.58 35.71 9.63
N ARG A 29 -0.64 34.80 10.60
CA ARG A 29 -0.29 33.39 10.55
C ARG A 29 -0.49 32.97 9.09
N THR A 30 0.49 32.36 8.46
CA THR A 30 0.27 31.69 7.16
C THR A 30 -0.72 30.55 7.41
N GLU A 31 -1.98 30.93 7.62
CA GLU A 31 -3.14 30.09 7.71
C GLU A 31 -3.34 29.59 6.30
N TYR A 32 -3.46 28.28 6.22
CA TYR A 32 -3.87 27.67 5.00
C TYR A 32 -5.23 28.25 4.65
N ASP A 33 -5.35 28.78 3.42
CA ASP A 33 -6.65 29.18 2.90
C ASP A 33 -7.62 28.00 3.02
N GLU A 34 -8.90 28.28 3.24
CA GLU A 34 -9.94 27.27 3.51
C GLU A 34 -9.94 26.15 2.45
N ASN A 35 -9.68 26.53 1.20
CA ASN A 35 -9.54 25.61 0.07
C ASN A 35 -8.31 24.66 0.20
N PHE A 36 -7.20 25.14 0.75
CA PHE A 36 -6.01 24.31 0.99
C PHE A 36 -6.22 23.36 2.17
N GLU A 37 -6.90 23.79 3.23
CA GLU A 37 -7.29 22.91 4.34
C GLU A 37 -8.25 21.81 3.89
N GLU A 38 -9.25 22.14 3.06
CA GLU A 38 -10.15 21.15 2.48
C GLU A 38 -9.39 20.15 1.59
N MET A 39 -8.46 20.65 0.78
CA MET A 39 -7.63 19.82 -0.09
C MET A 39 -6.74 18.86 0.71
N LEU A 40 -6.09 19.34 1.77
CA LEU A 40 -5.30 18.50 2.68
C LEU A 40 -6.18 17.44 3.35
N ALA A 41 -7.32 17.85 3.90
CA ALA A 41 -8.24 16.92 4.57
C ALA A 41 -8.77 15.86 3.58
N ARG A 42 -9.00 16.22 2.32
CA ARG A 42 -9.36 15.29 1.25
C ARG A 42 -8.20 14.35 0.90
N ALA A 43 -6.97 14.86 0.81
CA ALA A 43 -5.80 14.05 0.52
C ALA A 43 -5.56 12.99 1.62
N ASP A 44 -5.66 13.40 2.89
CA ASP A 44 -5.52 12.50 4.04
C ASP A 44 -6.62 11.43 4.06
N ARG A 45 -7.88 11.82 3.86
CA ARG A 45 -8.99 10.87 3.73
C ARG A 45 -8.73 9.88 2.59
N THR A 46 -8.29 10.38 1.44
CA THR A 46 -8.04 9.54 0.26
C THR A 46 -6.95 8.52 0.56
N LYS A 47 -5.80 8.97 1.10
CA LYS A 47 -4.69 8.08 1.48
C LYS A 47 -5.15 6.98 2.45
N ILE A 48 -5.80 7.36 3.55
CA ILE A 48 -6.23 6.43 4.59
C ILE A 48 -7.21 5.40 4.03
N TRP A 49 -8.18 5.83 3.23
CA TRP A 49 -9.17 4.92 2.67
C TRP A 49 -8.58 4.02 1.58
N THR A 50 -7.68 4.52 0.75
CA THR A 50 -6.96 3.71 -0.24
C THR A 50 -6.13 2.63 0.45
N GLU A 51 -5.31 2.98 1.43
CA GLU A 51 -4.48 2.01 2.18
C GLU A 51 -5.34 0.95 2.87
N ARG A 52 -6.46 1.35 3.48
CA ARG A 52 -7.40 0.41 4.12
C ARG A 52 -8.07 -0.51 3.12
N LEU A 53 -8.57 0.02 2.01
CA LEU A 53 -9.25 -0.77 0.98
C LEU A 53 -8.30 -1.79 0.37
N THR A 54 -7.08 -1.39 0.00
CA THR A 54 -6.06 -2.30 -0.52
C THR A 54 -5.79 -3.44 0.46
N SER A 55 -5.56 -3.13 1.74
CA SER A 55 -5.33 -4.15 2.77
C SER A 55 -6.51 -5.12 2.96
N HIS A 56 -7.75 -4.63 2.89
CA HIS A 56 -8.93 -5.50 2.98
C HIS A 56 -9.11 -6.37 1.75
N VAL A 57 -8.88 -5.83 0.54
CA VAL A 57 -8.94 -6.58 -0.71
C VAL A 57 -7.88 -7.69 -0.72
N GLU A 58 -6.65 -7.41 -0.29
CA GLU A 58 -5.59 -8.42 -0.15
C GLU A 58 -5.99 -9.56 0.81
N THR A 59 -6.74 -9.25 1.87
CA THR A 59 -7.25 -10.28 2.80
C THR A 59 -8.31 -11.16 2.18
N VAL A 60 -9.14 -10.63 1.28
CA VAL A 60 -10.14 -11.40 0.53
C VAL A 60 -9.48 -12.27 -0.54
N LEU A 61 -8.48 -11.74 -1.23
CA LEU A 61 -7.77 -12.46 -2.30
C LEU A 61 -6.85 -13.57 -1.74
N GLN A 62 -6.05 -13.26 -0.71
CA GLN A 62 -5.19 -14.22 -0.02
C GLN A 62 -5.56 -14.27 1.47
N PRO A 63 -6.53 -15.13 1.86
CA PRO A 63 -6.96 -15.24 3.26
C PRO A 63 -5.86 -15.78 4.19
N ASN A 64 -4.90 -16.52 3.64
CA ASN A 64 -3.77 -17.06 4.39
C ASN A 64 -2.74 -15.97 4.71
N ILE A 65 -2.56 -15.70 6.02
CA ILE A 65 -1.65 -14.67 6.53
C ILE A 65 -0.19 -14.98 6.20
N ASN A 66 0.22 -16.25 6.26
CA ASN A 66 1.61 -16.65 6.01
C ASN A 66 2.00 -16.40 4.54
N GLU A 67 1.12 -16.77 3.61
CA GLU A 67 1.33 -16.55 2.18
C GLU A 67 1.34 -15.07 1.84
N ARG A 68 0.45 -14.28 2.46
CA ARG A 68 0.41 -12.82 2.28
C ARG A 68 1.68 -12.13 2.76
N LEU A 69 2.23 -12.54 3.91
CA LEU A 69 3.49 -11.99 4.43
C LEU A 69 4.68 -12.33 3.52
N GLU A 70 4.74 -13.56 3.04
CA GLU A 70 5.78 -14.01 2.13
C GLU A 70 5.75 -13.23 0.80
N GLU A 71 4.57 -13.05 0.20
CA GLU A 71 4.39 -12.26 -1.01
C GLU A 71 4.78 -10.80 -0.81
N PHE A 72 4.42 -10.20 0.33
CA PHE A 72 4.84 -8.85 0.68
C PHE A 72 6.38 -8.75 0.71
N ILE A 73 7.06 -9.69 1.38
CA ILE A 73 8.52 -9.72 1.46
C ILE A 73 9.14 -9.89 0.06
N LEU A 74 8.65 -10.84 -0.75
CA LEU A 74 9.16 -11.08 -2.10
C LEU A 74 8.99 -9.86 -3.00
N THR A 75 7.84 -9.18 -2.91
CA THR A 75 7.56 -7.94 -3.63
C THR A 75 8.53 -6.82 -3.22
N LYS A 76 8.86 -6.70 -1.93
CA LYS A 76 9.84 -5.72 -1.45
C LYS A 76 11.28 -6.05 -1.87
N LEU A 77 11.58 -7.32 -2.11
CA LEU A 77 12.89 -7.79 -2.58
C LEU A 77 13.01 -7.79 -4.11
N ASP A 78 11.98 -7.33 -4.84
CA ASP A 78 11.88 -7.37 -6.30
C ASP A 78 12.10 -8.79 -6.87
N GLN A 79 11.85 -9.80 -6.04
CA GLN A 79 11.87 -11.20 -6.45
C GLN A 79 10.50 -11.56 -6.99
N LYS A 80 10.51 -12.23 -8.13
CA LYS A 80 9.28 -12.76 -8.72
C LYS A 80 8.66 -13.71 -7.71
N SER A 81 7.45 -13.39 -7.25
CA SER A 81 6.58 -14.33 -6.56
C SER A 81 6.59 -15.63 -7.39
N LEU A 82 7.13 -16.70 -6.83
CA LEU A 82 7.04 -18.02 -7.45
C LEU A 82 5.54 -18.25 -7.63
N ASN A 83 5.09 -18.53 -8.87
CA ASN A 83 3.72 -18.96 -9.14
C ASN A 83 3.45 -20.20 -8.28
N LYS A 84 2.92 -19.99 -7.08
CA LYS A 84 2.59 -21.06 -6.16
C LYS A 84 1.35 -21.74 -6.73
N PRO A 85 1.34 -23.08 -6.78
CA PRO A 85 0.17 -23.78 -7.27
C PRO A 85 -1.01 -23.43 -6.36
N ASN A 86 -2.07 -22.92 -6.97
CA ASN A 86 -3.30 -22.53 -6.29
C ASN A 86 -3.85 -23.74 -5.50
N ILE A 87 -4.54 -23.53 -4.38
CA ILE A 87 -5.18 -24.59 -3.59
C ILE A 87 -5.99 -25.54 -4.47
N TYR A 88 -6.67 -25.01 -5.49
CA TYR A 88 -7.40 -25.82 -6.47
C TYR A 88 -6.48 -26.69 -7.34
N GLU A 89 -5.30 -26.20 -7.73
CA GLU A 89 -4.31 -27.00 -8.48
C GLU A 89 -3.71 -28.10 -7.61
N GLN A 90 -3.36 -27.79 -6.35
CA GLN A 90 -2.83 -28.77 -5.40
C GLN A 90 -3.84 -29.89 -5.14
N LEU A 91 -5.10 -29.53 -4.87
CA LEU A 91 -6.20 -30.48 -4.73
C LEU A 91 -6.38 -31.30 -6.01
N GLY A 92 -6.38 -30.64 -7.17
CA GLY A 92 -6.53 -31.30 -8.46
C GLY A 92 -5.42 -32.30 -8.76
N HIS A 93 -4.17 -31.99 -8.40
CA HIS A 93 -3.04 -32.92 -8.46
C HIS A 93 -3.24 -34.13 -7.56
N CYS A 94 -3.58 -33.91 -6.29
CA CYS A 94 -3.83 -34.98 -5.33
C CYS A 94 -4.96 -35.92 -5.79
N MET A 95 -6.07 -35.36 -6.31
CA MET A 95 -7.18 -36.16 -6.84
C MET A 95 -6.79 -36.98 -8.07
N CYS A 96 -5.94 -36.43 -8.96
CA CYS A 96 -5.42 -37.17 -10.11
C CYS A 96 -4.49 -38.32 -9.68
N GLU A 97 -3.58 -38.06 -8.74
CA GLU A 97 -2.68 -39.09 -8.20
C GLU A 97 -3.47 -40.21 -7.50
N ALA A 98 -4.40 -39.84 -6.62
CA ALA A 98 -5.28 -40.80 -5.95
C ALA A 98 -6.10 -41.60 -6.95
N GLY A 99 -6.66 -40.96 -7.99
CA GLY A 99 -7.44 -41.66 -9.00
C GLY A 99 -6.63 -42.63 -9.86
N ASN A 100 -5.33 -42.37 -10.07
CA ASN A 100 -4.42 -43.31 -10.71
C ASN A 100 -4.08 -44.49 -9.77
N ASP A 101 -3.87 -44.23 -8.48
CA ASP A 101 -3.56 -45.26 -7.48
C ASP A 101 -4.75 -46.20 -7.21
N PHE A 102 -5.98 -45.65 -7.13
CA PHE A 102 -7.21 -46.45 -7.07
C PHE A 102 -7.50 -47.24 -8.35
N GLY A 103 -6.76 -46.99 -9.42
CA GLY A 103 -6.92 -47.62 -10.72
C GLY A 103 -7.84 -46.81 -11.63
N PRO A 104 -7.34 -46.31 -12.78
CA PRO A 104 -8.10 -45.44 -13.69
C PRO A 104 -9.26 -46.16 -14.40
N SER A 105 -9.27 -47.49 -14.39
CA SER A 105 -10.36 -48.32 -14.91
C SER A 105 -11.51 -48.51 -13.91
N THR A 106 -11.32 -48.15 -12.65
CA THR A 106 -12.39 -48.20 -11.65
C THR A 106 -13.32 -47.00 -11.80
N GLN A 107 -14.60 -47.17 -11.42
CA GLN A 107 -15.56 -46.07 -11.45
C GLN A 107 -15.12 -44.91 -10.54
N TYR A 108 -14.51 -45.22 -9.40
CA TYR A 108 -14.05 -44.22 -8.45
C TYR A 108 -12.76 -43.52 -8.93
N GLY A 109 -11.77 -44.27 -9.40
CA GLY A 109 -10.51 -43.71 -9.91
C GLY A 109 -10.71 -42.81 -11.13
N SER A 110 -11.54 -43.24 -12.10
CA SER A 110 -11.89 -42.41 -13.26
C SER A 110 -12.68 -41.14 -12.90
N ALA A 111 -13.55 -41.20 -11.88
CA ALA A 111 -14.26 -40.04 -11.37
C ALA A 111 -13.31 -39.05 -10.70
N LEU A 112 -12.39 -39.53 -9.85
CA LEU A 112 -11.38 -38.70 -9.19
C LEU A 112 -10.47 -37.98 -10.20
N ILE A 113 -10.00 -38.66 -11.24
CA ILE A 113 -9.20 -38.06 -12.31
C ILE A 113 -9.97 -36.94 -13.01
N LYS A 114 -11.25 -37.17 -13.36
CA LYS A 114 -12.08 -36.12 -13.99
C LYS A 114 -12.26 -34.92 -13.07
N CYS A 115 -12.60 -35.14 -11.80
CA CYS A 115 -12.74 -34.07 -10.81
C CYS A 115 -11.43 -33.31 -10.60
N GLY A 116 -10.29 -34.01 -10.56
CA GLY A 116 -8.97 -33.42 -10.41
C GLY A 116 -8.59 -32.52 -11.59
N GLN A 117 -8.85 -32.98 -12.82
CA GLN A 117 -8.66 -32.16 -14.03
C GLN A 117 -9.52 -30.90 -14.05
N PHE A 118 -10.76 -30.98 -13.53
CA PHE A 118 -11.60 -29.78 -13.36
C PHE A 118 -11.04 -28.82 -12.32
N HIS A 119 -10.55 -29.32 -11.18
CA HIS A 119 -9.94 -28.50 -10.13
C HIS A 119 -8.64 -27.82 -10.62
N GLN A 120 -7.82 -28.52 -11.41
CA GLN A 120 -6.65 -27.90 -12.06
C GLN A 120 -7.07 -26.76 -13.01
N LYS A 121 -8.13 -26.95 -13.80
CA LYS A 121 -8.66 -25.89 -14.67
C LYS A 121 -9.23 -24.70 -13.89
N LEU A 122 -9.89 -24.96 -12.76
CA LEU A 122 -10.36 -23.90 -11.86
C LEU A 122 -9.19 -23.11 -11.28
N GLY A 123 -8.12 -23.80 -10.89
CA GLY A 123 -6.91 -23.17 -10.37
C GLY A 123 -6.19 -22.26 -11.35
N LEU A 124 -6.27 -22.54 -12.66
CA LEU A 124 -5.76 -21.67 -13.74
C LEU A 124 -6.71 -20.51 -14.09
N ALA A 125 -8.00 -20.64 -13.76
CA ALA A 125 -9.02 -19.65 -14.05
C ALA A 125 -9.28 -18.67 -12.89
N THR A 126 -8.66 -18.91 -11.74
CA THR A 126 -8.69 -18.04 -10.55
C THR A 126 -7.35 -17.36 -10.37
#